data_AF-A0A956L0U4-F1
#
_entry.id   AF-A0A956L0U4-F1
#
_cell.length_a   1.000
_cell.length_b   1.000
_cell.length_c   1.000
_cell.angle_alpha   90.00
_cell.angle_beta   90.00
_cell.angle_gamma   90.00
#
_symmetry.space_group_name_H-M   'P 1'
#
loop_
_entity.id
_entity.type
_entity.pdbx_description
1 polymer ?
#
loop_
_entity_poly.entity_id
_entity_poly.type
_entity_poly.pdbx_seq_one_letter_code
_entity_poly.pdbx_strand_id
1 'polypeptide(L)'
;MAFVMFGRKGKVRRVPDGRFEKRRCPECGKTTVFRECVVKNTYTAYHFVNLWTSESTQFACDDCGATMDLERTEPPELSPREQARHEALEAKRAAIEAKQARLDQLQAQQRAQQRTQQRDREIEDELAAMKARLGLDEK
;
A
#
# COMPACT_ATOMS: atom_id res chain seq x y z
N MET A 1 8.56 -43.59 45.49
CA MET A 1 7.77 -42.71 44.59
C MET A 1 8.73 -42.05 43.62
N ALA A 2 8.72 -42.44 42.34
CA ALA A 2 9.53 -41.78 41.32
C ALA A 2 8.90 -40.41 41.03
N PHE A 3 9.52 -39.34 41.54
CA PHE A 3 9.14 -37.97 41.20
C PHE A 3 9.62 -37.69 39.77
N VAL A 4 8.70 -37.76 38.80
CA VAL A 4 8.99 -37.38 37.42
C VAL A 4 8.98 -35.85 37.34
N MET A 5 10.17 -35.25 37.40
CA MET A 5 10.34 -33.82 37.21
C MET A 5 10.42 -33.53 35.70
N PHE A 6 9.37 -32.96 35.13
CA PHE A 6 9.37 -32.47 33.76
C PHE A 6 9.86 -31.02 33.74
N GLY A 7 11.02 -30.80 33.13
CA GLY A 7 11.60 -29.46 32.93
C GLY A 7 11.38 -28.97 31.50
N ARG A 8 10.98 -27.70 31.34
CA ARG A 8 10.92 -27.01 30.05
C ARG A 8 11.98 -25.91 30.03
N LYS A 9 12.92 -25.98 29.08
CA LYS A 9 13.89 -24.90 28.83
C LYS A 9 13.49 -24.18 27.54
N GLY A 10 13.18 -22.89 27.65
CA GLY A 10 12.90 -22.02 26.51
C GLY A 10 14.12 -21.16 26.19
N LYS A 11 14.58 -21.16 24.93
CA LYS A 11 15.57 -20.18 24.45
C LYS A 11 14.93 -19.36 23.34
N VAL A 12 14.90 -18.04 23.52
CA VAL A 12 14.40 -17.09 22.52
C VAL A 12 15.60 -16.53 21.76
N ARG A 13 15.62 -16.66 20.44
CA ARG A 13 16.63 -16.01 19.58
C ARG A 13 15.93 -15.10 18.58
N ARG A 14 16.35 -13.83 18.56
CA ARG A 14 15.91 -12.86 17.54
C ARG A 14 16.45 -13.31 16.18
N VAL A 15 15.61 -13.31 15.16
CA VAL A 15 16.04 -13.59 13.78
C VAL A 15 16.66 -12.30 13.23
N PRO A 16 17.94 -12.32 12.79
CA PRO A 16 18.62 -11.11 12.33
C PRO A 16 17.99 -10.48 11.09
N ASP A 17 17.38 -11.28 10.19
CA ASP A 17 16.68 -10.84 8.98
C ASP A 17 15.16 -11.10 9.04
N GLY A 18 14.59 -11.05 10.25
CA GLY A 18 13.18 -11.35 10.50
C GLY A 18 12.20 -10.31 9.94
N ARG A 19 10.92 -10.68 9.81
CA ARG A 19 9.86 -9.72 9.47
C ARG A 19 9.66 -8.71 10.60
N PHE A 20 9.39 -7.46 10.21
CA PHE A 20 9.11 -6.35 11.11
C PHE A 20 7.73 -5.79 10.83
N GLU A 21 6.87 -5.77 11.86
CA GLU A 21 5.55 -5.15 11.76
C GLU A 21 5.34 -4.17 12.91
N LYS A 22 4.86 -2.97 12.58
CA LYS A 22 4.46 -1.97 13.57
C LYS A 22 3.04 -2.28 14.01
N ARG A 23 2.85 -2.67 15.26
CA ARG A 23 1.53 -3.01 15.82
C ARG A 23 1.44 -2.58 17.27
N ARG A 24 0.22 -2.54 17.80
CA ARG A 24 0.00 -2.24 19.22
C ARG A 24 0.14 -3.51 20.04
N CYS A 25 0.98 -3.44 21.08
CA CYS A 25 1.17 -4.56 21.99
C CYS A 25 0.05 -4.59 23.05
N PRO A 26 -0.65 -5.71 23.26
CA PRO A 26 -1.71 -5.83 24.27
C PRO A 26 -1.17 -5.80 25.72
N GLU A 27 0.09 -6.18 25.93
CA GLU A 27 0.72 -6.21 27.25
C GLU A 27 1.18 -4.82 27.73
N CYS A 28 1.78 -4.03 26.83
CA CYS A 28 2.31 -2.71 27.18
C CYS A 28 1.50 -1.54 26.62
N GLY A 29 0.50 -1.80 25.79
CA GLY A 29 -0.39 -0.80 25.18
C GLY A 29 0.26 0.12 24.15
N LYS A 30 1.57 0.01 23.93
CA LYS A 30 2.35 0.88 23.04
C LYS A 30 2.40 0.34 21.61
N THR A 31 2.38 1.25 20.65
CA THR A 31 2.66 0.96 19.24
C THR A 31 4.16 0.77 19.07
N THR A 32 4.58 -0.47 18.85
CA THR A 32 5.99 -0.87 18.82
C THR A 32 6.26 -1.74 17.59
N VAL A 33 7.54 -1.92 17.28
CA VAL A 33 7.96 -2.85 16.23
C VAL A 33 8.03 -4.24 16.85
N PHE A 34 7.26 -5.18 16.31
CA PHE A 34 7.37 -6.59 16.61
C PHE A 34 8.46 -7.20 15.75
N ARG A 35 9.45 -7.85 16.39
CA ARG A 35 10.55 -8.53 15.72
C ARG A 35 10.36 -10.04 15.77
N GLU A 36 10.55 -10.69 14.64
CA GLU A 36 10.50 -12.15 14.57
C GLU A 36 11.57 -12.79 15.48
N CYS A 37 11.13 -13.76 16.28
CA CYS A 37 11.91 -14.48 17.26
C CYS A 37 11.61 -15.98 17.14
N VAL A 38 12.64 -16.80 17.04
CA VAL A 38 12.49 -18.25 17.11
C VAL A 38 12.53 -18.65 18.58
N VAL A 39 11.45 -19.28 19.05
CA VAL A 39 11.36 -19.84 20.39
C VAL A 39 11.63 -21.34 20.29
N LYS A 40 12.77 -21.77 20.85
CA LYS A 40 13.09 -23.19 20.98
C LYS A 40 12.59 -23.70 22.32
N ASN A 41 11.65 -24.65 22.28
CA ASN A 41 11.13 -25.33 23.45
C ASN A 41 11.70 -26.75 23.50
N THR A 42 12.55 -27.03 24.48
CA THR A 42 13.07 -28.38 24.73
C THR A 42 12.33 -29.00 25.92
N TYR A 43 11.70 -30.14 25.69
CA TYR A 43 11.05 -30.96 26.72
C TYR A 43 11.99 -32.07 27.16
N THR A 44 12.37 -32.07 28.44
CA THR A 44 13.27 -33.07 29.02
C THR A 44 12.53 -33.92 30.05
N ALA A 45 12.66 -35.24 29.95
CA ALA A 45 12.30 -36.15 31.03
C ALA A 45 13.58 -36.66 31.71
N TYR A 46 13.57 -36.75 33.04
CA TYR A 46 14.66 -37.28 33.85
C TYR A 46 16.03 -36.62 33.62
N HIS A 47 16.13 -35.29 33.68
CA HIS A 47 17.38 -34.49 33.69
C HIS A 47 18.41 -34.70 32.55
N PHE A 48 18.32 -35.77 31.75
CA PHE A 48 19.36 -36.29 30.86
C PHE A 48 18.83 -36.71 29.48
N VAL A 49 17.52 -36.96 29.32
CA VAL A 49 16.94 -37.36 28.02
C VAL A 49 16.09 -36.22 27.45
N ASN A 50 16.58 -35.61 26.36
CA ASN A 50 15.78 -34.69 25.55
C ASN A 50 14.75 -35.50 24.77
N LEU A 51 13.48 -35.45 25.15
CA LEU A 51 12.42 -36.19 24.46
C LEU A 51 12.06 -35.53 23.13
N TRP A 52 12.00 -34.20 23.11
CA TRP A 52 11.50 -33.45 21.96
C TRP A 52 11.96 -32.00 22.03
N THR A 53 12.38 -31.45 20.89
CA THR A 53 12.63 -30.02 20.72
C THR A 53 11.72 -29.51 19.62
N SER A 54 10.86 -28.54 19.94
CA SER A 54 10.08 -27.82 18.95
C SER A 54 10.63 -26.42 18.74
N GLU A 55 10.65 -25.98 17.50
CA GLU A 55 10.98 -24.61 17.12
C GLU A 55 9.71 -23.96 16.57
N SER A 56 9.31 -22.84 17.15
CA SER A 56 8.17 -22.05 16.66
C SER A 56 8.60 -20.61 16.43
N THR A 57 8.19 -20.05 15.30
CA THR A 57 8.37 -18.64 15.00
C THR A 57 7.30 -17.83 15.74
N GLN A 58 7.74 -16.93 16.62
CA GLN A 58 6.89 -15.98 17.33
C GLN A 58 7.44 -14.57 17.13
N PHE A 59 6.75 -13.56 17.63
CA PHE A 59 7.21 -12.18 17.51
C PHE A 59 7.35 -11.56 18.89
N ALA A 60 8.49 -10.91 19.13
CA ALA A 60 8.75 -10.20 20.37
C ALA A 60 8.53 -8.70 20.18
N CYS A 61 7.82 -8.10 21.13
CA CYS A 61 7.75 -6.65 21.26
C CYS A 61 9.14 -6.07 21.60
N ASP A 62 9.57 -5.00 20.93
CA ASP A 62 10.88 -4.39 21.20
C ASP A 62 10.93 -3.67 22.57
N ASP A 63 9.78 -3.20 23.08
CA ASP A 63 9.70 -2.47 24.35
C ASP A 63 9.62 -3.40 25.57
N CYS A 64 8.73 -4.40 25.54
CA CYS A 64 8.51 -5.28 26.70
C CYS A 64 9.14 -6.67 26.57
N GLY A 65 9.60 -7.05 25.38
CA GLY A 65 10.20 -8.37 25.14
C GLY A 65 9.23 -9.54 25.17
N ALA A 66 7.93 -9.30 25.36
CA ALA A 66 6.91 -10.36 25.37
C ALA A 66 6.81 -11.02 23.98
N THR A 67 6.91 -12.35 23.94
CA THR A 67 6.75 -13.17 22.73
C THR A 67 5.28 -13.54 22.53
N MET A 68 4.72 -13.18 21.39
CA MET A 68 3.32 -13.43 21.04
C MET A 68 3.16 -13.70 19.55
N ASP A 69 2.04 -14.30 19.17
CA ASP A 69 1.68 -14.56 17.77
C ASP A 69 1.06 -13.29 17.14
N LEU A 70 1.33 -13.04 15.85
CA LEU A 70 0.87 -11.81 15.16
C LEU A 70 -0.64 -11.63 15.19
N GLU A 71 -1.40 -12.72 15.18
CA GLU A 71 -2.86 -12.67 15.15
C GLU A 71 -3.46 -12.03 16.41
N ARG A 72 -2.69 -11.99 17.51
CA ARG A 72 -3.10 -11.35 18.77
C ARG A 72 -2.75 -9.87 18.88
N THR A 73 -2.20 -9.26 17.84
CA THR A 73 -1.75 -7.86 17.88
C THR A 73 -2.67 -6.95 17.07
N GLU A 74 -3.04 -5.82 17.66
CA GLU A 74 -3.98 -4.85 17.07
C GLU A 74 -3.30 -3.98 16.00
N PRO A 75 -4.08 -3.50 15.00
CA PRO A 75 -3.56 -2.57 13.99
C PRO A 75 -3.01 -1.30 14.66
N PRO A 76 -1.91 -0.73 14.12
CA PRO A 76 -1.32 0.46 14.69
C PRO A 76 -2.30 1.64 14.62
N GLU A 77 -2.43 2.38 15.72
CA GLU A 77 -3.13 3.66 15.70
C GLU A 77 -2.34 4.64 14.83
N LEU A 78 -2.86 4.92 13.64
CA LEU A 78 -2.38 5.98 12.76
C LEU A 78 -2.48 7.30 13.53
N SER A 79 -1.36 8.02 13.64
CA SER A 79 -1.38 9.31 14.33
C SER A 79 -2.33 10.28 13.61
N PRO A 80 -2.98 11.22 14.31
CA PRO A 80 -3.87 12.21 13.68
C PRO A 80 -3.14 13.04 12.60
N ARG A 81 -1.82 13.16 12.70
CA ARG A 81 -0.96 13.81 11.71
C ARG A 81 -0.80 13.00 10.42
N GLU A 82 -0.79 11.68 10.51
CA GLU A 82 -0.73 10.79 9.33
C GLU A 82 -2.08 10.68 8.65
N GLN A 83 -3.18 10.68 9.41
CA GLN A 83 -4.54 10.76 8.88
C GLN A 83 -4.74 12.06 8.10
N ALA A 84 -4.38 13.21 8.68
CA ALA A 84 -4.45 14.51 7.98
C ALA A 84 -3.56 14.56 6.72
N ARG A 85 -2.41 13.86 6.72
CA ARG A 85 -1.57 13.75 5.51
C ARG A 85 -2.22 12.88 4.44
N HIS A 86 -2.89 11.81 4.83
CA HIS A 86 -3.62 10.94 3.90
C HIS A 86 -4.77 11.70 3.24
N GLU A 87 -5.59 12.37 4.03
CA GLU A 87 -6.69 13.22 3.55
C GLU A 87 -6.18 14.35 2.63
N ALA A 88 -5.07 14.99 2.99
CA ALA A 88 -4.45 16.02 2.15
C ALA A 88 -3.92 15.47 0.82
N LEU A 89 -3.43 14.23 0.78
CA LEU A 89 -2.99 13.58 -0.45
C LEU A 89 -4.18 13.20 -1.33
N GLU A 90 -5.26 12.68 -0.74
CA GLU A 90 -6.49 12.37 -1.46
C GLU A 90 -7.13 13.62 -2.07
N ALA A 91 -7.23 14.71 -1.29
CA ALA A 91 -7.73 15.99 -1.78
C ALA A 91 -6.90 16.54 -2.95
N LYS A 92 -5.57 16.39 -2.89
CA LYS A 92 -4.67 16.78 -3.99
C LYS A 92 -4.88 15.91 -5.24
N ARG A 93 -5.08 14.60 -5.08
CA ARG A 93 -5.36 13.69 -6.21
C ARG A 93 -6.66 14.06 -6.90
N ALA A 94 -7.73 14.25 -6.13
CA ALA A 94 -9.03 14.68 -6.67
C ALA A 94 -8.93 16.02 -7.41
N ALA A 95 -8.16 16.98 -6.88
CA ALA A 95 -7.95 18.26 -7.55
C ALA A 95 -7.14 18.14 -8.86
N ILE A 96 -6.18 17.23 -8.93
CA ILE A 96 -5.39 16.96 -10.14
C ILE A 96 -6.29 16.30 -11.21
N GLU A 97 -7.06 15.30 -10.83
CA GLU A 97 -7.98 14.59 -11.73
C GLU A 97 -9.04 15.54 -12.30
N ALA A 98 -9.63 16.41 -11.47
CA ALA A 98 -10.58 17.41 -11.93
C ALA A 98 -9.96 18.41 -12.93
N LYS A 99 -8.70 18.81 -12.72
CA LYS A 99 -7.97 19.68 -13.65
C LYS A 99 -7.65 18.97 -14.96
N GLN A 100 -7.23 17.71 -14.90
CA GLN A 100 -6.95 16.89 -16.10
C GLN A 100 -8.22 16.69 -16.93
N ALA A 101 -9.34 16.31 -16.31
CA ALA A 101 -10.62 16.17 -17.00
C ALA A 101 -11.04 17.47 -17.70
N ARG A 102 -10.83 18.63 -17.07
CA ARG A 102 -11.14 19.94 -17.69
C ARG A 102 -10.23 20.25 -18.87
N LEU A 103 -8.93 19.92 -18.78
CA LEU A 103 -7.99 20.11 -19.88
C LEU A 103 -8.33 19.20 -21.06
N ASP A 104 -8.67 17.93 -20.79
CA ASP A 104 -9.05 16.97 -21.83
C ASP A 104 -10.32 17.40 -22.56
N GLN A 105 -11.32 17.92 -21.83
CA GLN A 105 -12.54 18.49 -22.43
C GLN A 105 -12.23 19.69 -23.34
N LEU A 106 -11.38 20.62 -22.88
CA LEU A 106 -11.00 21.78 -23.69
C LEU A 106 -10.22 21.36 -24.95
N GLN A 107 -9.31 20.40 -24.83
CA GLN A 107 -8.58 19.87 -25.97
C GLN A 107 -9.50 19.16 -26.97
N ALA A 108 -10.48 18.38 -26.48
CA ALA A 108 -11.46 17.73 -27.34
C ALA A 108 -12.32 18.76 -28.10
N GLN A 109 -12.77 19.82 -27.42
CA GLN A 109 -13.51 20.91 -28.05
C GLN A 109 -12.67 21.64 -29.11
N GLN A 110 -11.41 21.97 -28.80
CA GLN A 110 -10.52 22.60 -29.77
C GLN A 110 -10.28 21.73 -31.00
N ARG A 111 -10.06 20.42 -30.82
CA ARG A 111 -9.90 19.48 -31.94
C ARG A 111 -11.17 19.38 -32.79
N ALA A 112 -12.35 19.39 -32.17
CA ALA A 112 -13.62 19.39 -32.89
C ALA A 112 -13.79 20.68 -33.71
N GLN A 113 -13.51 21.85 -33.11
CA GLN A 113 -13.56 23.14 -33.80
C GLN A 113 -12.56 23.21 -34.97
N GLN A 114 -11.33 22.75 -34.76
CA GLN A 114 -10.32 22.71 -35.83
C GLN A 114 -10.75 21.83 -37.00
N ARG A 115 -11.36 20.67 -36.71
CA ARG A 115 -11.90 19.79 -37.76
C ARG A 115 -13.03 20.46 -38.54
N THR A 116 -13.95 21.14 -37.85
CA THR A 116 -15.04 21.87 -38.54
C THR A 116 -14.46 22.98 -39.41
N GLN A 117 -13.53 23.80 -38.89
CA GLN A 117 -12.88 24.87 -39.65
C GLN A 117 -12.11 24.36 -40.86
N GLN A 118 -11.45 23.19 -40.76
CA GLN A 118 -10.78 22.58 -41.91
C GLN A 118 -11.78 22.18 -42.99
N ARG A 119 -12.90 21.54 -42.61
CA ARG A 119 -13.95 21.15 -43.55
C ARG A 119 -14.62 22.35 -44.21
N ASP A 120 -14.88 23.41 -43.44
CA ASP A 120 -15.47 24.64 -43.98
C ASP A 120 -14.54 25.29 -45.02
N ARG A 121 -13.23 25.33 -44.75
CA ARG A 121 -12.23 25.81 -45.72
C ARG A 121 -12.16 24.95 -46.98
N GLU A 122 -12.18 23.63 -46.84
CA GLU A 122 -12.21 22.70 -47.98
C GLU A 122 -13.47 22.93 -48.85
N ILE A 123 -14.63 23.14 -48.23
CA ILE A 123 -15.88 23.45 -48.94
C ILE A 123 -15.78 24.80 -49.65
N GLU A 124 -15.24 25.83 -48.99
CA GLU A 124 -15.03 27.14 -49.59
C GLU A 124 -14.11 27.07 -50.82
N ASP A 125 -13.02 26.30 -50.73
CA ASP A 125 -12.08 26.08 -51.85
C ASP A 125 -12.76 25.33 -53.01
N GLU A 126 -13.56 24.30 -52.74
CA GLU A 126 -14.34 23.59 -53.75
C GLU A 126 -15.38 24.50 -54.42
N LEU A 127 -16.08 25.33 -53.63
CA LEU A 127 -17.04 26.30 -54.14
C LEU A 127 -16.37 27.36 -55.00
N ALA A 128 -15.21 27.87 -54.59
CA ALA A 128 -14.42 28.81 -55.38
C ALA A 128 -13.96 28.17 -56.70
N ALA A 129 -13.49 26.93 -56.68
CA ALA A 129 -13.10 26.19 -57.89
C ALA A 129 -14.29 25.96 -58.84
N MET A 130 -15.49 25.67 -58.31
CA MET A 130 -16.71 25.55 -59.13
C MET A 130 -17.16 26.89 -59.70
N LYS A 131 -17.11 27.98 -58.93
CA LYS A 131 -17.44 29.33 -59.40
C LYS A 131 -16.52 29.77 -60.54
N ALA A 132 -15.21 29.53 -60.40
CA ALA A 132 -14.23 29.82 -61.44
C ALA A 132 -14.48 29.02 -62.72
N ARG A 133 -14.87 27.74 -62.60
CA ARG A 133 -15.23 26.90 -63.77
C ARG A 133 -16.50 27.36 -64.48
N LEU A 134 -17.45 27.94 -63.76
CA LEU A 134 -18.73 28.42 -64.31
C LEU A 134 -18.65 29.85 -64.86
N GLY A 135 -17.50 30.52 -64.79
CA GLY A 135 -17.31 31.87 -65.31
C GLY A 135 -18.13 32.94 -64.57
N LEU A 136 -18.51 32.68 -63.32
CA LEU A 136 -19.31 33.59 -62.49
C LEU A 136 -18.47 34.68 -61.80
N ASP A 137 -17.14 34.69 -62.01
CA ASP A 137 -16.21 35.64 -61.41
C ASP A 137 -16.00 36.94 -62.24
N GLU A 138 -16.67 37.09 -63.39
CA GLU A 138 -16.73 38.35 -64.16
C GLU A 138 -18.15 38.95 -64.16
N LYS A 139 -18.46 39.74 -63.13
CA LYS A 139 -19.34 40.92 -63.23
C LYS A 139 -19.19 41.86 -62.04
#